data_AF-A0A2E6XMH5-F1
#
_entry.id   AF-A0A2E6XMH5-F1
#
_cell.length_a   1.000
_cell.length_b   1.000
_cell.length_c   1.000
_cell.angle_alpha   90.00
_cell.angle_beta   90.00
_cell.angle_gamma   90.00
#
_symmetry.space_group_name_H-M   'P 1'
#
loop_
_entity.id
_entity.type
_entity.pdbx_description
1 polymer ?
#
loop_
_entity_poly.entity_id
_entity_poly.type
_entity_poly.pdbx_seq_one_letter_code
_entity_poly.pdbx_strand_id
1 'polypeptide(L)'
;MHTQNKFRIFIFCLAGLMLFPSILFANNFNQIFLKKQLLEKEFGIKTLECFPFIKKIGFTENQIPLLKKCLHGISSLQEALSHIQHNDYKEIGISNRFLRTAGFQTVLVNWEASPQEIENFLNGQLQQHEQNEFMKQIRALKNKIGNQGLAKEIYCSKEISNNDCLEGYKNLSEVLNPKRRKRTGWHEIMITHSSFSADKPYKLILGFNEASTNIKNKLAKDPYETWNPKRKMYETIQEKYGKAFKDKLQLENFICSAELNLEECQQGAENLMAASQSTDFRMRYWGKVIINRYNTLIEDDFHAQIRFDLPPKKIVQHFSKKAIKTKAAENTTLAVKLESRTKNNSTKLRAVCDLEGLRSELCTQAFKTFIRFVKNHRDYQVKFPWDTIMFIDGDQLSRVNFALNSNSRKTYIYIDANSTDEELLNFLATFQSKN
;
A
#
# COMPACT_ATOMS: atom_id res chain seq x y z
N MET A 1 -7.95 -55.02 13.25
CA MET A 1 -7.85 -53.61 13.71
C MET A 1 -7.26 -52.74 12.59
N HIS A 2 -8.06 -52.36 11.59
CA HIS A 2 -7.57 -51.52 10.49
C HIS A 2 -8.70 -50.73 9.79
N THR A 3 -9.59 -50.11 10.58
CA THR A 3 -10.76 -49.40 10.03
C THR A 3 -11.17 -48.14 10.81
N GLN A 4 -10.43 -47.72 11.85
CA GLN A 4 -10.80 -46.55 12.65
C GLN A 4 -10.08 -45.24 12.29
N ASN A 5 -8.97 -45.27 11.52
CA ASN A 5 -8.23 -44.04 11.17
C ASN A 5 -8.70 -43.34 9.89
N LYS A 6 -9.46 -44.00 9.01
CA LYS A 6 -10.00 -43.35 7.80
C LYS A 6 -11.25 -42.51 8.06
N PHE A 7 -11.99 -42.79 9.14
CA PHE A 7 -13.22 -42.05 9.48
C PHE A 7 -12.96 -40.69 10.14
N ARG A 8 -11.81 -40.49 10.81
CA ARG A 8 -11.45 -39.17 11.39
C ARG A 8 -11.06 -38.13 10.34
N ILE A 9 -10.44 -38.55 9.24
CA ILE A 9 -10.00 -37.64 8.16
C ILE A 9 -11.22 -37.19 7.33
N PHE A 10 -12.20 -38.06 7.13
CA PHE A 10 -13.43 -37.70 6.39
C PHE A 10 -14.33 -36.74 7.18
N ILE A 11 -14.36 -36.84 8.52
CA ILE A 11 -15.12 -35.93 9.37
C ILE A 11 -14.46 -34.54 9.44
N PHE A 12 -13.13 -34.42 9.29
CA PHE A 12 -12.47 -33.11 9.19
C PHE A 12 -12.70 -32.41 7.84
N CYS A 13 -12.90 -33.16 6.74
CA CYS A 13 -13.33 -32.56 5.47
C CYS A 13 -14.80 -32.10 5.49
N LEU A 14 -15.70 -32.82 6.20
CA LEU A 14 -17.09 -32.38 6.36
C LEU A 14 -17.27 -31.28 7.41
N ALA A 15 -16.45 -31.22 8.46
CA ALA A 15 -16.44 -30.11 9.41
C ALA A 15 -15.75 -28.85 8.84
N GLY A 16 -14.83 -29.01 7.89
CA GLY A 16 -14.26 -27.91 7.09
C GLY A 16 -15.24 -27.30 6.08
N LEU A 17 -16.33 -27.99 5.75
CA LEU A 17 -17.43 -27.47 4.93
C LEU A 17 -18.44 -26.62 5.71
N MET A 18 -18.28 -26.48 7.04
CA MET A 18 -18.94 -25.44 7.84
C MET A 18 -18.16 -24.11 7.83
N LEU A 19 -17.35 -23.88 6.80
CA LEU A 19 -16.78 -22.55 6.52
C LEU A 19 -17.86 -21.69 5.86
N PHE A 20 -18.59 -20.96 6.72
CA PHE A 20 -19.25 -19.67 6.44
C PHE A 20 -19.77 -19.47 4.99
N PRO A 21 -21.06 -19.73 4.69
CA PRO A 21 -21.68 -19.33 3.42
C PRO A 21 -21.53 -17.83 3.11
N SER A 22 -21.18 -17.00 4.10
CA SER A 22 -20.93 -15.57 3.94
C SER A 22 -19.72 -15.19 3.09
N ILE A 23 -18.73 -16.08 2.87
CA ILE A 23 -17.54 -15.75 2.06
C ILE A 23 -17.91 -15.65 0.57
N LEU A 24 -18.87 -16.46 0.11
CA LEU A 24 -19.32 -16.47 -1.30
C LEU A 24 -20.04 -15.18 -1.70
N PHE A 25 -20.59 -14.44 -0.74
CA PHE A 25 -21.32 -13.20 -0.95
C PHE A 25 -20.52 -11.96 -0.53
N ALA A 26 -19.24 -12.08 -0.19
CA ALA A 26 -18.41 -10.93 0.18
C ALA A 26 -17.70 -10.35 -1.04
N ASN A 27 -17.60 -9.02 -1.15
CA ASN A 27 -16.72 -8.39 -2.13
C ASN A 27 -15.23 -8.75 -1.89
N ASN A 28 -14.37 -8.46 -2.87
CA ASN A 28 -12.97 -8.89 -2.83
C ASN A 28 -12.26 -8.42 -1.57
N PHE A 29 -12.46 -7.16 -1.15
CA PHE A 29 -11.82 -6.63 0.05
C PHE A 29 -12.25 -7.38 1.31
N ASN A 30 -13.55 -7.56 1.50
CA ASN A 30 -14.09 -8.27 2.66
C ASN A 30 -13.55 -9.72 2.72
N GLN A 31 -13.43 -10.42 1.58
CA GLN A 31 -12.80 -11.74 1.52
C GLN A 31 -11.31 -11.71 1.87
N ILE A 32 -10.57 -10.74 1.33
CA ILE A 32 -9.14 -10.53 1.65
C ILE A 32 -8.96 -10.30 3.16
N PHE A 33 -9.81 -9.48 3.77
CA PHE A 33 -9.75 -9.21 5.21
C PHE A 33 -9.97 -10.46 6.06
N LEU A 34 -10.99 -11.28 5.75
CA LEU A 34 -11.24 -12.54 6.46
C LEU A 34 -10.06 -13.52 6.28
N LYS A 35 -9.54 -13.64 5.06
CA LYS A 35 -8.35 -14.48 4.80
C LYS A 35 -7.13 -13.99 5.56
N LYS A 36 -6.91 -12.67 5.69
CA LYS A 36 -5.84 -12.14 6.55
C LYS A 36 -6.01 -12.57 8.00
N GLN A 37 -7.22 -12.52 8.55
CA GLN A 37 -7.46 -12.97 9.93
C GLN A 37 -7.16 -14.47 10.11
N LEU A 38 -7.52 -15.30 9.13
CA LEU A 38 -7.17 -16.72 9.11
C LEU A 38 -5.66 -16.93 9.03
N LEU A 39 -4.99 -16.26 8.10
CA LEU A 39 -3.53 -16.35 7.95
C LEU A 39 -2.77 -15.95 9.21
N GLU A 40 -3.24 -14.92 9.90
CA GLU A 40 -2.67 -14.48 11.17
C GLU A 40 -2.87 -15.50 12.30
N LYS A 41 -4.08 -16.07 12.38
CA LYS A 41 -4.44 -17.04 13.42
C LYS A 41 -3.78 -18.40 13.24
N GLU A 42 -3.75 -18.91 12.00
CA GLU A 42 -3.30 -20.27 11.69
C GLU A 42 -1.80 -20.33 11.41
N PHE A 43 -1.24 -19.30 10.78
CA PHE A 43 0.15 -19.31 10.32
C PHE A 43 1.02 -18.19 10.92
N GLY A 44 0.48 -17.34 11.79
CA GLY A 44 1.25 -16.29 12.47
C GLY A 44 1.67 -15.11 11.57
N ILE A 45 1.08 -14.98 10.38
CA ILE A 45 1.40 -13.91 9.41
C ILE A 45 0.86 -12.57 9.93
N LYS A 46 1.77 -11.69 10.36
CA LYS A 46 1.43 -10.41 10.98
C LYS A 46 1.07 -9.34 9.96
N THR A 47 1.86 -9.26 8.89
CA THR A 47 1.72 -8.25 7.83
C THR A 47 1.39 -8.94 6.52
N LEU A 48 0.36 -8.42 5.83
CA LEU A 48 -0.04 -8.85 4.50
C LEU A 48 -0.28 -7.62 3.63
N GLU A 49 0.39 -7.54 2.48
CA GLU A 49 0.20 -6.44 1.53
C GLU A 49 -0.17 -6.97 0.14
N CYS A 50 -1.18 -6.35 -0.46
CA CYS A 50 -1.53 -6.52 -1.86
C CYS A 50 -0.68 -5.61 -2.74
N PHE A 51 0.05 -6.22 -3.67
CA PHE A 51 0.93 -5.57 -4.64
C PHE A 51 1.86 -4.50 -4.02
N PRO A 52 2.64 -4.84 -2.98
CA PRO A 52 3.59 -3.88 -2.43
C PRO A 52 4.59 -3.46 -3.51
N PHE A 53 4.95 -2.18 -3.47
CA PHE A 53 5.90 -1.55 -4.39
C PHE A 53 5.48 -1.51 -5.87
N ILE A 54 4.21 -1.79 -6.20
CA ILE A 54 3.74 -1.63 -7.57
C ILE A 54 3.81 -0.16 -7.99
N LYS A 55 4.63 0.13 -9.00
CA LYS A 55 4.80 1.51 -9.51
C LYS A 55 3.83 1.86 -10.63
N LYS A 56 3.44 0.87 -11.43
CA LYS A 56 2.68 1.03 -12.66
C LYS A 56 1.29 0.43 -12.52
N ILE A 57 0.34 1.24 -12.06
CA ILE A 57 -1.08 0.89 -11.94
C ILE A 57 -1.83 1.35 -13.20
N GLY A 58 -1.55 2.57 -13.67
CA GLY A 58 -2.33 3.22 -14.72
C GLY A 58 -3.46 4.05 -14.12
N PHE A 59 -4.72 3.73 -14.41
CA PHE A 59 -5.87 4.49 -13.92
C PHE A 59 -6.43 3.94 -12.61
N THR A 60 -7.24 4.73 -11.89
CA THR A 60 -7.90 4.34 -10.64
C THR A 60 -8.56 2.95 -10.73
N GLU A 61 -9.28 2.69 -11.82
CA GLU A 61 -10.05 1.46 -12.04
C GLU A 61 -9.15 0.23 -12.23
N ASN A 62 -7.88 0.43 -12.59
CA ASN A 62 -6.91 -0.65 -12.77
C ASN A 62 -6.48 -1.27 -11.42
N GLN A 63 -6.84 -0.65 -10.29
CA GLN A 63 -6.62 -1.23 -8.96
C GLN A 63 -7.58 -2.40 -8.68
N ILE A 64 -8.80 -2.38 -9.22
CA ILE A 64 -9.83 -3.41 -8.98
C ILE A 64 -9.36 -4.80 -9.45
N PRO A 65 -8.82 -4.97 -10.69
CA PRO A 65 -8.24 -6.24 -11.10
C PRO A 65 -7.06 -6.69 -10.23
N LEU A 66 -6.27 -5.75 -9.69
CA LEU A 66 -5.15 -6.10 -8.79
C LEU A 66 -5.66 -6.67 -7.47
N LEU A 67 -6.79 -6.20 -6.95
CA LEU A 67 -7.38 -6.77 -5.74
C LEU A 67 -7.90 -8.19 -5.97
N LYS A 68 -8.52 -8.46 -7.13
CA LYS A 68 -8.90 -9.83 -7.54
C LYS A 68 -7.68 -10.75 -7.61
N LYS A 69 -6.60 -10.28 -8.23
CA LYS A 69 -5.33 -11.00 -8.30
C LYS A 69 -4.72 -11.22 -6.91
N CYS A 70 -4.82 -10.23 -6.02
CA CYS A 70 -4.35 -10.36 -4.65
C CYS A 70 -5.12 -11.45 -3.91
N LEU A 71 -6.45 -11.44 -3.97
CA LEU A 71 -7.30 -12.47 -3.37
C LEU A 71 -6.97 -13.88 -3.88
N HIS A 72 -6.72 -14.01 -5.19
CA HIS A 72 -6.27 -15.28 -5.77
C HIS A 72 -4.93 -15.72 -5.17
N GLY A 73 -3.92 -14.85 -5.18
CA GLY A 73 -2.60 -15.16 -4.60
C GLY A 73 -2.65 -15.47 -3.10
N ILE A 74 -3.51 -14.79 -2.32
CA ILE A 74 -3.74 -15.11 -0.90
C ILE A 74 -4.32 -16.51 -0.74
N SER A 75 -5.23 -16.91 -1.63
CA SER A 75 -5.85 -18.24 -1.58
C SER A 75 -4.85 -19.34 -1.89
N SER A 76 -4.04 -19.18 -2.95
CA SER A 76 -2.95 -20.11 -3.27
C SER A 76 -1.89 -20.17 -2.16
N LEU A 77 -1.57 -19.03 -1.55
CA LEU A 77 -0.68 -18.94 -0.40
C LEU A 77 -1.23 -19.70 0.80
N GLN A 78 -2.51 -19.52 1.14
CA GLN A 78 -3.15 -20.21 2.26
C GLN A 78 -3.06 -21.74 2.10
N GLU A 79 -3.31 -22.24 0.89
CA GLU A 79 -3.17 -23.65 0.56
C GLU A 79 -1.71 -24.13 0.72
N ALA A 80 -0.76 -23.41 0.12
CA ALA A 80 0.67 -23.74 0.23
C ALA A 80 1.17 -23.78 1.68
N LEU A 81 0.74 -22.83 2.52
CA LEU A 81 1.12 -22.76 3.93
C LEU A 81 0.66 -23.98 4.75
N SER A 82 -0.40 -24.67 4.32
CA SER A 82 -0.86 -25.90 4.97
C SER A 82 0.07 -27.10 4.73
N HIS A 83 1.03 -26.96 3.80
CA HIS A 83 1.96 -28.01 3.38
C HIS A 83 3.42 -27.74 3.79
N ILE A 84 3.75 -26.57 4.35
CA ILE A 84 5.13 -26.27 4.77
C ILE A 84 5.40 -26.67 6.22
N GLN A 85 6.65 -27.04 6.50
CA GLN A 85 7.07 -27.51 7.83
C GLN A 85 7.50 -26.38 8.79
N HIS A 86 7.74 -25.17 8.26
CA HIS A 86 8.26 -24.02 9.02
C HIS A 86 7.54 -22.72 8.61
N ASN A 87 7.11 -21.89 9.57
CA ASN A 87 6.32 -20.67 9.31
C ASN A 87 6.96 -19.39 9.86
N ASP A 88 8.27 -19.19 9.66
CA ASP A 88 8.99 -18.03 10.20
C ASP A 88 8.68 -16.69 9.49
N TYR A 89 7.86 -16.72 8.43
CA TYR A 89 7.49 -15.54 7.64
C TYR A 89 6.47 -14.67 8.36
N LYS A 90 6.91 -13.49 8.82
CA LYS A 90 6.04 -12.52 9.52
C LYS A 90 5.37 -11.53 8.57
N GLU A 91 6.05 -11.20 7.47
CA GLU A 91 5.59 -10.22 6.49
C GLU A 91 5.51 -10.88 5.11
N ILE A 92 4.31 -10.84 4.50
CA ILE A 92 4.09 -11.38 3.17
C ILE A 92 3.46 -10.33 2.27
N GLY A 93 3.95 -10.21 1.04
CA GLY A 93 3.34 -9.42 -0.01
C GLY A 93 2.88 -10.29 -1.16
N ILE A 94 1.62 -10.19 -1.59
CA ILE A 94 1.22 -10.75 -2.88
C ILE A 94 1.64 -9.78 -3.98
N SER A 95 2.42 -10.24 -4.94
CA SER A 95 3.04 -9.40 -5.96
C SER A 95 3.08 -10.13 -7.31
N ASN A 96 3.78 -9.56 -8.29
CA ASN A 96 3.99 -10.15 -9.62
C ASN A 96 5.27 -10.98 -9.73
N ARG A 97 5.92 -11.30 -8.60
CA ARG A 97 7.19 -12.02 -8.54
C ARG A 97 7.41 -12.65 -7.18
N PHE A 98 8.28 -13.66 -7.16
CA PHE A 98 8.87 -14.17 -5.94
C PHE A 98 10.06 -13.31 -5.48
N LEU A 99 10.14 -13.00 -4.19
CA LEU A 99 11.27 -12.26 -3.62
C LEU A 99 11.47 -12.61 -2.15
N ARG A 100 12.72 -12.76 -1.69
CA ARG A 100 13.08 -12.76 -0.27
C ARG A 100 13.88 -11.50 0.04
N THR A 101 13.41 -10.73 1.01
CA THR A 101 13.99 -9.42 1.34
C THR A 101 13.98 -9.16 2.85
N ALA A 102 14.45 -7.99 3.27
CA ALA A 102 14.46 -7.51 4.64
C ALA A 102 15.07 -8.50 5.66
N GLY A 103 16.13 -9.22 5.28
CA GLY A 103 16.77 -10.18 6.18
C GLY A 103 15.92 -11.44 6.40
N PHE A 104 15.25 -11.91 5.34
CA PHE A 104 14.48 -13.16 5.27
C PHE A 104 13.14 -13.15 6.02
N GLN A 105 12.77 -12.04 6.67
CA GLN A 105 11.49 -11.92 7.37
C GLN A 105 10.31 -11.54 6.46
N THR A 106 10.64 -10.97 5.29
CA THR A 106 9.66 -10.50 4.31
C THR A 106 9.80 -11.29 3.02
N VAL A 107 8.67 -11.79 2.51
CA VAL A 107 8.60 -12.44 1.20
C VAL A 107 7.56 -11.79 0.29
N LEU A 108 7.86 -11.73 -1.00
CA LEU A 108 6.87 -11.48 -2.04
C LEU A 108 6.54 -12.79 -2.72
N VAL A 109 5.25 -13.04 -2.92
CA VAL A 109 4.68 -14.24 -3.52
C VAL A 109 4.06 -13.84 -4.84
N ASN A 110 4.40 -14.55 -5.92
CA ASN A 110 3.77 -14.29 -7.21
C ASN A 110 2.29 -14.70 -7.17
N TRP A 111 1.38 -13.79 -7.50
CA TRP A 111 -0.05 -14.05 -7.50
C TRP A 111 -0.48 -15.10 -8.52
N GLU A 112 0.29 -15.29 -9.60
CA GLU A 112 0.03 -16.29 -10.65
C GLU A 112 0.52 -17.69 -10.28
N ALA A 113 1.31 -17.81 -9.22
CA ALA A 113 1.90 -19.09 -8.85
C ALA A 113 0.86 -20.04 -8.27
N SER A 114 0.98 -21.31 -8.66
CA SER A 114 0.24 -22.41 -8.07
C SER A 114 0.64 -22.62 -6.59
N PRO A 115 -0.21 -23.25 -5.77
CA PRO A 115 0.13 -23.61 -4.40
C PRO A 115 1.47 -24.38 -4.29
N GLN A 116 1.75 -25.31 -5.21
CA GLN A 116 3.00 -26.08 -5.23
C GLN A 116 4.23 -25.19 -5.51
N GLU A 117 4.14 -24.23 -6.43
CA GLU A 117 5.23 -23.30 -6.71
C GLU A 117 5.50 -22.39 -5.50
N ILE A 118 4.44 -21.94 -4.83
CA ILE A 118 4.55 -21.16 -3.59
C ILE A 118 5.18 -22.01 -2.49
N GLU A 119 4.74 -23.26 -2.30
CA GLU A 119 5.32 -24.19 -1.33
C GLU A 119 6.82 -24.39 -1.60
N ASN A 120 7.20 -24.72 -2.84
CA ASN A 120 8.60 -24.90 -3.23
C ASN A 120 9.42 -23.64 -2.96
N PHE A 121 8.86 -22.46 -3.23
CA PHE A 121 9.49 -21.20 -2.86
C PHE A 121 9.60 -21.07 -1.33
N LEU A 122 8.54 -21.24 -0.55
CA LEU A 122 8.62 -21.05 0.90
C LEU A 122 9.57 -22.06 1.59
N ASN A 123 9.61 -23.32 1.13
CA ASN A 123 10.51 -24.36 1.62
C ASN A 123 11.97 -24.17 1.15
N GLY A 124 12.20 -23.48 0.05
CA GLY A 124 13.56 -23.15 -0.45
C GLY A 124 14.30 -22.07 0.36
N GLN A 125 13.91 -21.84 1.61
CA GLN A 125 14.59 -20.90 2.50
C GLN A 125 15.96 -21.45 2.92
N LEU A 126 16.95 -20.57 3.04
CA LEU A 126 18.26 -20.93 3.59
C LEU A 126 18.11 -21.50 5.01
N GLN A 127 18.98 -22.42 5.40
CA GLN A 127 18.96 -22.93 6.77
C GLN A 127 19.32 -21.82 7.77
N GLN A 128 18.87 -21.93 9.02
CA GLN A 128 19.08 -20.89 10.04
C GLN A 128 20.56 -20.49 10.22
N HIS A 129 21.47 -21.46 10.13
CA HIS A 129 22.92 -21.23 10.16
C HIS A 129 23.37 -20.31 9.01
N GLU A 130 22.93 -20.59 7.77
CA GLU A 130 23.30 -19.81 6.59
C GLU A 130 22.70 -18.41 6.63
N GLN A 131 21.45 -18.27 7.10
CA GLN A 131 20.85 -16.96 7.34
C GLN A 131 21.65 -16.16 8.36
N ASN A 132 22.10 -16.80 9.45
CA ASN A 132 22.92 -16.13 10.48
C ASN A 132 24.26 -15.67 9.91
N GLU A 133 24.94 -16.50 9.12
CA GLU A 133 26.19 -16.12 8.44
C GLU A 133 25.97 -14.97 7.44
N PHE A 134 24.91 -15.02 6.65
CA PHE A 134 24.52 -13.93 5.76
C PHE A 134 24.33 -12.62 6.53
N MET A 135 23.59 -12.67 7.65
CA MET A 135 23.34 -11.48 8.48
C MET A 135 24.61 -10.97 9.17
N LYS A 136 25.56 -11.84 9.53
CA LYS A 136 26.89 -11.43 10.02
C LYS A 136 27.67 -10.67 8.95
N GLN A 137 27.66 -11.14 7.70
CA GLN A 137 28.33 -10.44 6.59
C GLN A 137 27.73 -9.05 6.37
N ILE A 138 26.41 -8.92 6.36
CA ILE A 138 25.72 -7.63 6.25
C ILE A 138 26.14 -6.70 7.40
N ARG A 139 26.11 -7.17 8.65
CA ARG A 139 26.51 -6.35 9.83
C ARG A 139 27.97 -5.90 9.72
N ALA A 140 28.88 -6.76 9.31
CA ALA A 140 30.29 -6.42 9.13
C ALA A 140 30.46 -5.32 8.07
N LEU A 141 29.78 -5.42 6.93
CA LEU A 141 29.79 -4.39 5.89
C LEU A 141 29.19 -3.07 6.39
N LYS A 142 28.04 -3.11 7.06
CA LYS A 142 27.41 -1.89 7.63
C LYS A 142 28.33 -1.20 8.63
N ASN A 143 29.02 -1.95 9.49
CA ASN A 143 29.99 -1.38 10.43
C ASN A 143 31.19 -0.77 9.71
N LYS A 144 31.75 -1.46 8.70
CA LYS A 144 32.85 -0.95 7.88
C LYS A 144 32.49 0.38 7.20
N ILE A 145 31.28 0.47 6.65
CA ILE A 145 30.76 1.67 5.97
C ILE A 145 30.45 2.78 7.00
N GLY A 146 29.78 2.43 8.11
CA GLY A 146 29.38 3.37 9.17
C GLY A 146 30.56 4.06 9.86
N ASN A 147 31.67 3.33 10.06
CA ASN A 147 32.90 3.88 10.65
C ASN A 147 33.53 5.01 9.81
N GLN A 148 33.13 5.18 8.54
CA GLN A 148 33.60 6.26 7.68
C GLN A 148 32.72 7.52 7.72
N GLY A 149 31.60 7.47 8.46
CA GLY A 149 30.70 8.62 8.60
C GLY A 149 30.07 9.05 7.27
N LEU A 150 29.81 8.11 6.35
CA LEU A 150 29.20 8.39 5.04
C LEU A 150 27.74 8.82 5.12
N ALA A 151 27.00 8.35 6.11
CA ALA A 151 25.62 8.74 6.39
C ALA A 151 25.24 8.31 7.81
N LYS A 152 24.18 8.89 8.36
CA LYS A 152 23.61 8.44 9.64
C LYS A 152 22.87 7.11 9.45
N GLU A 153 22.18 6.97 8.33
CA GLU A 153 21.38 5.79 8.01
C GLU A 153 21.76 5.21 6.66
N ILE A 154 21.96 3.89 6.63
CA ILE A 154 22.26 3.14 5.42
C ILE A 154 21.41 1.88 5.43
N TYR A 155 20.62 1.71 4.37
CA TYR A 155 19.67 0.62 4.28
C TYR A 155 19.38 0.24 2.81
N CYS A 156 18.82 -0.95 2.63
CA CYS A 156 18.31 -1.41 1.34
C CYS A 156 16.79 -1.22 1.30
N SER A 157 16.26 -0.86 0.13
CA SER A 157 14.82 -0.94 -0.11
C SER A 157 14.34 -2.40 0.02
N LYS A 158 13.11 -2.60 0.48
CA LYS A 158 12.43 -3.91 0.46
C LYS A 158 12.09 -4.37 -0.98
N GLU A 159 12.31 -3.52 -1.98
CA GLU A 159 12.12 -3.86 -3.39
C GLU A 159 13.17 -4.84 -3.93
N ILE A 160 14.38 -4.86 -3.37
CA ILE A 160 15.48 -5.70 -3.85
C ILE A 160 15.62 -6.99 -3.04
N SER A 161 16.27 -8.01 -3.60
CA SER A 161 16.51 -9.27 -2.87
C SER A 161 17.56 -9.09 -1.78
N ASN A 162 17.63 -10.03 -0.85
CA ASN A 162 18.72 -10.06 0.13
C ASN A 162 20.10 -10.09 -0.57
N ASN A 163 20.26 -10.87 -1.63
CA ASN A 163 21.52 -10.97 -2.37
C ASN A 163 21.90 -9.65 -3.06
N ASP A 164 20.94 -9.00 -3.73
CA ASP A 164 21.16 -7.68 -4.33
C ASP A 164 21.54 -6.66 -3.25
N CYS A 165 20.89 -6.72 -2.09
CA CYS A 165 21.23 -5.85 -0.96
C CYS A 165 22.68 -6.09 -0.46
N LEU A 166 23.11 -7.35 -0.36
CA LEU A 166 24.49 -7.69 -0.01
C LEU A 166 25.47 -7.15 -1.04
N GLU A 167 25.18 -7.31 -2.34
CA GLU A 167 26.00 -6.78 -3.43
C GLU A 167 26.12 -5.25 -3.35
N GLY A 168 25.01 -4.55 -3.14
CA GLY A 168 25.04 -3.10 -2.97
C GLY A 168 25.87 -2.64 -1.78
N TYR A 169 25.82 -3.35 -0.64
CA TYR A 169 26.71 -3.05 0.48
C TYR A 169 28.18 -3.34 0.15
N LYS A 170 28.48 -4.41 -0.58
CA LYS A 170 29.85 -4.71 -1.04
C LYS A 170 30.39 -3.59 -1.92
N ASN A 171 29.64 -3.22 -2.96
CA ASN A 171 29.98 -2.14 -3.89
C ASN A 171 30.19 -0.80 -3.17
N LEU A 172 29.30 -0.47 -2.23
CA LEU A 172 29.45 0.72 -1.38
C LEU A 172 30.68 0.64 -0.47
N SER A 173 31.04 -0.56 0.00
CA SER A 173 32.21 -0.78 0.85
C SER A 173 33.56 -0.71 0.12
N GLU A 174 33.58 -0.85 -1.21
CA GLU A 174 34.78 -0.83 -2.05
C GLU A 174 35.24 0.58 -2.39
N VAL A 175 34.29 1.51 -2.54
CA VAL A 175 34.59 2.93 -2.84
C VAL A 175 35.06 3.73 -1.63
N LEU A 176 35.13 3.07 -0.49
CA LEU A 176 35.50 3.63 0.80
C LEU A 176 36.97 4.05 0.82
N ASN A 177 37.24 5.26 1.30
CA ASN A 177 38.59 5.78 1.43
C ASN A 177 38.95 5.96 2.92
N PRO A 178 39.86 5.14 3.47
CA PRO A 178 40.22 5.17 4.89
C PRO A 178 40.89 6.49 5.34
N LYS A 179 41.35 7.33 4.41
CA LYS A 179 41.93 8.66 4.71
C LYS A 179 40.89 9.79 4.73
N ARG A 180 39.61 9.51 4.44
CA ARG A 180 38.55 10.53 4.37
C ARG A 180 38.09 10.93 5.77
N ARG A 181 38.53 12.09 6.25
CA ARG A 181 38.17 12.64 7.58
C ARG A 181 36.90 13.51 7.59
N LYS A 182 36.34 13.85 6.42
CA LYS A 182 35.22 14.80 6.30
C LYS A 182 33.89 14.06 6.05
N ARG A 183 32.89 14.29 6.91
CA ARG A 183 31.52 13.80 6.72
C ARG A 183 30.98 14.30 5.38
N THR A 184 30.33 13.43 4.62
CA THR A 184 29.84 13.66 3.25
C THR A 184 28.54 14.48 3.18
N GLY A 185 28.04 14.99 4.31
CA GLY A 185 26.78 15.75 4.39
C GLY A 185 25.51 14.91 4.19
N TRP A 186 25.62 13.71 3.62
CA TRP A 186 24.51 12.76 3.47
C TRP A 186 24.01 12.30 4.83
N HIS A 187 22.69 12.28 4.98
CA HIS A 187 22.01 11.76 6.16
C HIS A 187 21.56 10.32 5.93
N GLU A 188 21.06 10.04 4.73
CA GLU A 188 20.52 8.73 4.35
C GLU A 188 21.15 8.25 3.03
N ILE A 189 21.52 6.98 2.98
CA ILE A 189 21.87 6.28 1.74
C ILE A 189 20.96 5.06 1.61
N MET A 190 20.15 5.04 0.56
CA MET A 190 19.27 3.93 0.22
C MET A 190 19.81 3.17 -0.99
N ILE A 191 19.95 1.86 -0.87
CA ILE A 191 20.32 0.96 -1.96
C ILE A 191 19.04 0.31 -2.52
N THR A 192 18.85 0.37 -3.83
CA THR A 192 17.64 -0.16 -4.50
C THR A 192 17.95 -0.65 -5.93
N HIS A 193 16.93 -0.95 -6.73
CA HIS A 193 17.06 -1.48 -8.10
C HIS A 193 17.86 -0.57 -9.03
N SER A 194 17.70 0.74 -8.89
CA SER A 194 18.37 1.72 -9.74
C SER A 194 18.55 3.03 -9.00
N SER A 195 19.52 3.81 -9.48
CA SER A 195 19.75 5.15 -9.00
C SER A 195 18.73 6.14 -9.57
N PHE A 196 18.17 6.98 -8.71
CA PHE A 196 17.34 8.11 -9.11
C PHE A 196 17.42 9.23 -8.08
N SER A 197 16.89 10.39 -8.44
CA SER A 197 16.95 11.57 -7.58
C SER A 197 16.07 11.37 -6.34
N ALA A 198 16.64 11.56 -5.15
CA ALA A 198 15.91 11.41 -3.89
C ALA A 198 14.77 12.43 -3.73
N ASP A 199 13.82 12.12 -2.86
CA ASP A 199 12.62 12.90 -2.54
C ASP A 199 12.86 14.03 -1.52
N LYS A 200 14.00 14.01 -0.84
CA LYS A 200 14.37 14.98 0.19
C LYS A 200 15.86 15.34 0.08
N PRO A 201 16.26 16.52 0.59
CA PRO A 201 17.68 16.86 0.66
C PRO A 201 18.42 15.85 1.56
N TYR A 202 19.72 15.69 1.32
CA TYR A 202 20.60 14.82 2.12
C TYR A 202 20.30 13.31 2.06
N LYS A 203 19.44 12.86 1.14
CA LYS A 203 19.25 11.44 0.84
C LYS A 203 19.89 11.10 -0.51
N LEU A 204 20.70 10.05 -0.53
CA LEU A 204 21.28 9.50 -1.74
C LEU A 204 20.64 8.14 -2.04
N ILE A 205 20.28 7.91 -3.30
CA ILE A 205 19.72 6.65 -3.76
C ILE A 205 20.70 6.03 -4.75
N LEU A 206 21.08 4.78 -4.51
CA LEU A 206 22.07 4.04 -5.27
C LEU A 206 21.45 2.76 -5.84
N GLY A 207 21.88 2.39 -7.05
CA GLY A 207 21.59 1.05 -7.58
C GLY A 207 22.47 0.01 -6.91
N PHE A 208 21.95 -1.18 -6.62
CA PHE A 208 22.74 -2.24 -5.99
C PHE A 208 23.91 -2.70 -6.88
N ASN A 209 23.70 -2.75 -8.19
CA ASN A 209 24.68 -3.14 -9.22
C ASN A 209 25.44 -1.93 -9.81
N GLU A 210 25.43 -0.79 -9.11
CA GLU A 210 26.05 0.41 -9.62
C GLU A 210 27.58 0.34 -9.56
N ALA A 211 28.24 0.68 -10.68
CA ALA A 211 29.70 0.65 -10.77
C ALA A 211 30.38 1.55 -9.72
N SER A 212 31.47 1.07 -9.13
CA SER A 212 32.21 1.75 -8.06
C SER A 212 32.65 3.17 -8.43
N THR A 213 32.98 3.44 -9.70
CA THR A 213 33.28 4.80 -10.18
C THR A 213 32.08 5.74 -10.07
N ASN A 214 30.88 5.27 -10.43
CA ASN A 214 29.64 6.05 -10.34
C ASN A 214 29.24 6.32 -8.88
N ILE A 215 29.35 5.31 -8.02
CA ILE A 215 29.10 5.47 -6.58
C ILE A 215 30.07 6.51 -6.00
N LYS A 216 31.37 6.41 -6.29
CA LYS A 216 32.39 7.36 -5.84
C LYS A 216 32.08 8.78 -6.29
N ASN A 217 31.69 8.95 -7.55
CA ASN A 217 31.30 10.25 -8.11
C ASN A 217 30.08 10.84 -7.40
N LYS A 218 29.06 10.02 -7.10
CA LYS A 218 27.86 10.47 -6.38
C LYS A 218 28.15 10.84 -4.92
N LEU A 219 28.96 10.05 -4.22
CA LEU A 219 29.38 10.32 -2.84
C LEU A 219 30.31 11.54 -2.70
N ALA A 220 30.91 11.99 -3.80
CA ALA A 220 31.74 13.20 -3.82
C ALA A 220 30.91 14.48 -3.96
N LYS A 221 29.69 14.40 -4.49
CA LYS A 221 28.82 15.55 -4.67
C LYS A 221 28.31 16.10 -3.34
N ASP A 222 28.13 17.41 -3.29
CA ASP A 222 27.45 18.06 -2.18
C ASP A 222 25.96 17.70 -2.20
N PRO A 223 25.37 17.20 -1.08
CA PRO A 223 23.97 16.82 -1.05
C PRO A 223 23.00 17.97 -1.42
N TYR A 224 23.34 19.20 -1.07
CA TYR A 224 22.54 20.37 -1.42
C TYR A 224 22.63 20.68 -2.91
N GLU A 225 23.82 20.57 -3.52
CA GLU A 225 23.97 20.70 -4.97
C GLU A 225 23.18 19.64 -5.74
N THR A 226 23.09 18.42 -5.23
CA THR A 226 22.25 17.38 -5.86
C THR A 226 20.76 17.66 -5.75
N TRP A 227 20.32 18.37 -4.71
CA TRP A 227 18.92 18.73 -4.48
C TRP A 227 18.52 20.04 -5.18
N ASN A 228 19.46 20.97 -5.38
CA ASN A 228 19.20 22.30 -5.91
C ASN A 228 18.47 22.29 -7.28
N PRO A 229 18.78 21.40 -8.24
CA PRO A 229 18.02 21.31 -9.50
C PRO A 229 16.53 21.01 -9.28
N LYS A 230 16.18 20.18 -8.28
CA LYS A 230 14.79 19.89 -7.95
C LYS A 230 14.10 21.09 -7.34
N ARG A 231 14.74 21.76 -6.40
CA ARG A 231 14.20 23.00 -5.83
C ARG A 231 13.95 24.03 -6.94
N LYS A 232 14.92 24.25 -7.83
CA LYS A 232 14.78 25.16 -8.97
C LYS A 232 13.62 24.75 -9.89
N MET A 233 13.47 23.46 -10.17
CA MET A 233 12.32 22.95 -10.92
C MET A 233 11.00 23.32 -10.25
N TYR A 234 10.85 23.09 -8.94
CA TYR A 234 9.65 23.47 -8.20
C TYR A 234 9.39 24.98 -8.22
N GLU A 235 10.43 25.79 -8.00
CA GLU A 235 10.35 27.25 -8.06
C GLU A 235 9.87 27.72 -9.44
N THR A 236 10.48 27.22 -10.52
CA THR A 236 10.08 27.56 -11.91
C THR A 236 8.63 27.17 -12.21
N ILE A 237 8.18 26.00 -11.78
CA ILE A 237 6.81 25.55 -11.99
C ILE A 237 5.83 26.39 -11.17
N GLN A 238 6.18 26.71 -9.92
CA GLN A 238 5.38 27.55 -9.04
C GLN A 238 5.25 28.98 -9.58
N GLU A 239 6.33 29.57 -10.08
CA GLU A 239 6.34 30.90 -10.71
C GLU A 239 5.44 30.93 -11.96
N LYS A 240 5.55 29.91 -12.82
CA LYS A 240 4.83 29.87 -14.11
C LYS A 240 3.34 29.53 -13.96
N TYR A 241 2.99 28.60 -13.06
CA TYR A 241 1.65 28.02 -13.00
C TYR A 241 0.94 28.19 -11.66
N GLY A 242 1.68 28.44 -10.57
CA GLY A 242 1.14 28.39 -9.20
C GLY A 242 -0.05 29.31 -8.97
N LYS A 243 0.03 30.57 -9.45
CA LYS A 243 -1.11 31.50 -9.37
C LYS A 243 -2.32 30.98 -10.14
N ALA A 244 -2.12 30.51 -11.36
CA ALA A 244 -3.21 30.03 -12.20
C ALA A 244 -3.86 28.75 -11.64
N PHE A 245 -3.09 27.84 -11.05
CA PHE A 245 -3.62 26.68 -10.35
C PHE A 245 -4.44 27.06 -9.11
N LYS A 246 -3.96 28.03 -8.32
CA LYS A 246 -4.70 28.55 -7.17
C LYS A 246 -6.00 29.23 -7.60
N ASP A 247 -5.95 30.08 -8.63
CA ASP A 247 -7.09 30.87 -9.06
C ASP A 247 -8.14 30.02 -9.81
N LYS A 248 -7.71 29.09 -10.67
CA LYS A 248 -8.62 28.30 -11.52
C LYS A 248 -9.10 26.99 -10.88
N LEU A 249 -8.22 26.29 -10.17
CA LEU A 249 -8.50 24.97 -9.60
C LEU A 249 -8.56 24.97 -8.07
N GLN A 250 -8.12 26.05 -7.42
CA GLN A 250 -8.02 26.13 -5.96
C GLN A 250 -7.16 25.01 -5.37
N LEU A 251 -6.09 24.62 -6.08
CA LEU A 251 -5.18 23.58 -5.59
C LEU A 251 -4.57 24.01 -4.25
N GLU A 252 -4.61 23.11 -3.27
CA GLU A 252 -3.88 23.29 -2.01
C GLU A 252 -2.38 23.13 -2.25
N ASN A 253 -2.00 22.10 -3.01
CA ASN A 253 -0.62 21.76 -3.31
C ASN A 253 -0.49 21.17 -4.71
N PHE A 254 0.57 21.55 -5.42
CA PHE A 254 0.99 20.92 -6.66
C PHE A 254 2.40 20.34 -6.45
N ILE A 255 2.58 19.05 -6.72
CA ILE A 255 3.83 18.32 -6.45
C ILE A 255 4.23 17.55 -7.71
N CYS A 256 5.53 17.50 -8.02
CA CYS A 256 6.08 16.62 -9.03
C CYS A 256 6.81 15.46 -8.36
N SER A 257 6.54 14.23 -8.77
CA SER A 257 7.22 13.07 -8.20
C SER A 257 8.73 13.20 -8.32
N ALA A 258 9.44 12.71 -7.31
CA ALA A 258 10.90 12.75 -7.25
C ALA A 258 11.59 12.04 -8.43
N GLU A 259 10.89 11.11 -9.08
CA GLU A 259 11.39 10.38 -10.24
C GLU A 259 11.28 11.19 -11.55
N LEU A 260 10.60 12.35 -11.57
CA LEU A 260 10.47 13.18 -12.76
C LEU A 260 11.63 14.15 -12.92
N ASN A 261 12.00 14.40 -14.18
CA ASN A 261 12.86 15.52 -14.54
C ASN A 261 12.02 16.81 -14.78
N LEU A 262 12.70 17.94 -15.03
CA LEU A 262 12.04 19.24 -15.25
C LEU A 262 11.10 19.23 -16.44
N GLU A 263 11.50 18.62 -17.56
CA GLU A 263 10.69 18.56 -18.79
C GLU A 263 9.40 17.77 -18.57
N GLU A 264 9.49 16.60 -17.94
CA GLU A 264 8.34 15.76 -17.61
C GLU A 264 7.38 16.50 -16.66
N CYS A 265 7.92 17.10 -15.59
CA CYS A 265 7.13 17.89 -14.63
C CYS A 265 6.44 19.09 -15.31
N GLN A 266 7.16 19.81 -16.19
CA GLN A 266 6.62 20.94 -16.94
C GLN A 266 5.51 20.49 -17.90
N GLN A 267 5.71 19.39 -18.63
CA GLN A 267 4.69 18.84 -19.51
C GLN A 267 3.41 18.47 -18.74
N GLY A 268 3.55 17.84 -17.56
CA GLY A 268 2.41 17.55 -16.69
C GLY A 268 1.69 18.80 -16.21
N ALA A 269 2.44 19.85 -15.84
CA ALA A 269 1.86 21.14 -15.46
C ALA A 269 1.13 21.81 -16.64
N GLU A 270 1.70 21.79 -17.84
CA GLU A 270 1.09 22.32 -19.07
C GLU A 270 -0.21 21.58 -19.42
N ASN A 271 -0.20 20.25 -19.34
CA ASN A 271 -1.36 19.43 -19.57
C ASN A 271 -2.48 19.72 -18.56
N LEU A 272 -2.15 19.87 -17.27
CA LEU A 272 -3.10 20.24 -16.23
C LEU A 272 -3.65 21.66 -16.46
N MET A 273 -2.81 22.60 -16.86
CA MET A 273 -3.23 23.96 -17.19
C MET A 273 -4.19 24.00 -18.38
N ALA A 274 -3.93 23.22 -19.42
CA ALA A 274 -4.84 23.09 -20.55
C ALA A 274 -6.17 22.43 -20.14
N ALA A 275 -6.13 21.39 -19.30
CA ALA A 275 -7.33 20.78 -18.74
C ALA A 275 -8.17 21.77 -17.90
N SER A 276 -7.50 22.69 -17.19
CA SER A 276 -8.15 23.74 -16.37
C SER A 276 -8.99 24.74 -17.17
N GLN A 277 -8.92 24.74 -18.51
CA GLN A 277 -9.79 25.57 -19.33
C GLN A 277 -11.23 25.02 -19.37
N SER A 278 -11.42 23.72 -19.08
CA SER A 278 -12.75 23.13 -18.94
C SER A 278 -13.42 23.64 -17.66
N THR A 279 -14.59 24.28 -17.80
CA THR A 279 -15.40 24.72 -16.65
C THR A 279 -15.81 23.55 -15.76
N ASP A 280 -16.22 22.43 -16.35
CA ASP A 280 -16.60 21.22 -15.60
C ASP A 280 -15.44 20.68 -14.76
N PHE A 281 -14.22 20.70 -15.31
CA PHE A 281 -13.02 20.26 -14.61
C PHE A 281 -12.66 21.18 -13.43
N ARG A 282 -12.82 22.50 -13.60
CA ARG A 282 -12.59 23.49 -12.53
C ARG A 282 -13.55 23.35 -11.36
N MET A 283 -14.77 22.86 -11.59
CA MET A 283 -15.77 22.68 -10.54
C MET A 283 -15.52 21.44 -9.66
N ARG A 284 -14.64 20.53 -10.09
CA ARG A 284 -14.23 19.36 -9.29
C ARG A 284 -13.51 19.83 -8.03
N TYR A 285 -13.63 19.06 -6.96
CA TYR A 285 -12.91 19.37 -5.74
C TYR A 285 -11.44 18.97 -5.89
N TRP A 286 -10.54 19.93 -5.66
CA TRP A 286 -9.10 19.73 -5.73
C TRP A 286 -8.43 20.11 -4.42
N GLY A 287 -7.46 19.29 -4.01
CA GLY A 287 -6.54 19.59 -2.92
C GLY A 287 -5.10 19.46 -3.44
N LYS A 288 -4.37 18.47 -2.93
CA LYS A 288 -3.05 18.06 -3.46
C LYS A 288 -3.18 17.33 -4.80
N VAL A 289 -2.43 17.79 -5.80
CA VAL A 289 -2.24 17.12 -7.08
C VAL A 289 -0.77 16.73 -7.25
N ILE A 290 -0.52 15.46 -7.54
CA ILE A 290 0.84 14.94 -7.78
C ILE A 290 0.99 14.57 -9.26
N ILE A 291 1.90 15.22 -9.97
CA ILE A 291 2.35 14.76 -11.29
C ILE A 291 3.31 13.60 -11.11
N ASN A 292 3.04 12.48 -11.77
CA ASN A 292 3.85 11.27 -11.68
C ASN A 292 4.19 10.69 -13.06
N ARG A 293 5.02 9.64 -13.08
CA ARG A 293 5.46 8.99 -14.31
C ARG A 293 4.45 8.00 -14.88
N TYR A 294 3.59 7.38 -14.05
CA TYR A 294 2.86 6.17 -14.44
C TYR A 294 1.36 6.18 -14.20
N ASN A 295 0.84 6.92 -13.22
CA ASN A 295 -0.51 6.69 -12.70
C ASN A 295 -1.39 7.93 -12.78
N THR A 296 -2.66 7.74 -13.11
CA THR A 296 -3.69 8.78 -13.01
C THR A 296 -4.77 8.29 -12.07
N LEU A 297 -4.71 8.74 -10.81
CA LEU A 297 -5.47 8.19 -9.70
C LEU A 297 -6.34 9.27 -9.04
N ILE A 298 -7.57 8.91 -8.72
CA ILE A 298 -8.42 9.62 -7.76
C ILE A 298 -8.16 8.98 -6.41
N GLU A 299 -7.49 9.70 -5.50
CA GLU A 299 -7.17 9.18 -4.17
C GLU A 299 -8.37 9.33 -3.22
N ASP A 300 -9.01 10.49 -3.26
CA ASP A 300 -10.22 10.80 -2.49
C ASP A 300 -11.02 11.92 -3.20
N ASP A 301 -11.89 12.62 -2.47
CA ASP A 301 -12.69 13.72 -3.00
C ASP A 301 -11.84 14.87 -3.58
N PHE A 302 -10.65 15.13 -3.04
CA PHE A 302 -9.84 16.33 -3.30
C PHE A 302 -8.45 16.00 -3.86
N HIS A 303 -7.77 14.97 -3.37
CA HIS A 303 -6.46 14.54 -3.80
C HIS A 303 -6.48 13.73 -5.11
N ALA A 304 -5.40 13.85 -5.89
CA ALA A 304 -5.23 13.14 -7.14
C ALA A 304 -3.77 12.97 -7.55
N GLN A 305 -3.50 11.94 -8.35
CA GLN A 305 -2.27 11.80 -9.12
C GLN A 305 -2.56 11.89 -10.62
N ILE A 306 -1.66 12.49 -11.39
CA ILE A 306 -1.81 12.65 -12.84
C ILE A 306 -0.52 12.22 -13.51
N ARG A 307 -0.63 11.35 -14.52
CA ARG A 307 0.52 10.96 -15.34
C ARG A 307 0.95 12.15 -16.19
N PHE A 308 2.25 12.49 -16.18
CA PHE A 308 2.77 13.73 -16.75
C PHE A 308 2.46 13.92 -18.25
N ASP A 309 2.50 12.83 -19.02
CA ASP A 309 2.26 12.83 -20.46
C ASP A 309 0.77 12.72 -20.83
N LEU A 310 -0.15 12.70 -19.84
CA LEU A 310 -1.56 12.45 -20.11
C LEU A 310 -2.18 13.65 -20.83
N PRO A 311 -2.78 13.47 -22.02
CA PRO A 311 -3.35 14.59 -22.77
C PRO A 311 -4.50 15.27 -22.00
N PRO A 312 -4.67 16.60 -22.15
CA PRO A 312 -5.69 17.37 -21.41
C PRO A 312 -7.10 16.79 -21.49
N LYS A 313 -7.51 16.34 -22.68
CA LYS A 313 -8.83 15.71 -22.89
C LYS A 313 -9.02 14.46 -22.03
N LYS A 314 -7.98 13.63 -21.90
CA LYS A 314 -8.02 12.42 -21.06
C LYS A 314 -7.99 12.75 -19.57
N ILE A 315 -7.28 13.80 -19.17
CA ILE A 315 -7.33 14.34 -17.80
C ILE A 315 -8.78 14.73 -17.46
N VAL A 316 -9.40 15.58 -18.28
CA VAL A 316 -10.79 16.03 -18.06
C VAL A 316 -11.76 14.84 -18.01
N GLN A 317 -11.63 13.91 -18.96
CA GLN A 317 -12.50 12.72 -19.01
C GLN A 317 -12.38 11.87 -17.74
N HIS A 318 -11.16 11.57 -17.28
CA HIS A 318 -10.96 10.70 -16.11
C HIS A 318 -11.49 11.36 -14.83
N PHE A 319 -11.17 12.64 -14.63
CA PHE A 319 -11.53 13.36 -13.41
C PHE A 319 -12.95 13.91 -13.41
N SER A 320 -13.73 13.71 -14.48
CA SER A 320 -15.19 13.95 -14.46
C SER A 320 -15.91 13.09 -13.39
N LYS A 321 -15.28 11.99 -12.96
CA LYS A 321 -15.72 11.11 -11.88
C LYS A 321 -15.47 11.68 -10.48
N LYS A 322 -14.62 12.70 -10.33
CA LYS A 322 -14.42 13.36 -9.02
C LYS A 322 -15.68 14.13 -8.64
N ALA A 323 -15.94 14.19 -7.34
CA ALA A 323 -17.01 14.99 -6.80
C ALA A 323 -16.83 16.48 -7.15
N ILE A 324 -17.95 17.16 -7.42
CA ILE A 324 -18.00 18.61 -7.47
C ILE A 324 -17.82 19.15 -6.05
N LYS A 325 -17.12 20.28 -5.89
CA LYS A 325 -16.78 20.85 -4.57
C LYS A 325 -17.99 21.00 -3.63
N THR A 326 -19.09 21.55 -4.13
CA THR A 326 -20.33 21.72 -3.34
C THR A 326 -20.89 20.37 -2.91
N LYS A 327 -20.90 19.39 -3.81
CA LYS A 327 -21.41 18.05 -3.52
C LYS A 327 -20.55 17.30 -2.51
N ALA A 328 -19.22 17.41 -2.61
CA ALA A 328 -18.31 16.85 -1.63
C ALA A 328 -18.52 17.47 -0.23
N ALA A 329 -18.73 18.79 -0.15
CA ALA A 329 -19.02 19.47 1.12
C ALA A 329 -20.36 19.04 1.74
N GLU A 330 -21.41 18.91 0.92
CA GLU A 330 -22.72 18.37 1.34
C GLU A 330 -22.58 16.94 1.87
N ASN A 331 -21.92 16.07 1.12
CA ASN A 331 -21.71 14.68 1.49
C ASN A 331 -20.85 14.54 2.74
N THR A 332 -19.83 15.38 2.91
CA THR A 332 -19.01 15.42 4.13
C THR A 332 -19.85 15.78 5.34
N THR A 333 -20.65 16.85 5.24
CA THR A 333 -21.55 17.28 6.32
C THR A 333 -22.57 16.19 6.67
N LEU A 334 -23.13 15.54 5.65
CA LEU A 334 -24.06 14.44 5.84
C LEU A 334 -23.38 13.21 6.47
N ALA A 335 -22.18 12.86 6.04
CA ALA A 335 -21.41 11.76 6.60
C ALA A 335 -21.14 11.98 8.10
N VAL A 336 -20.70 13.17 8.52
CA VAL A 336 -20.51 13.50 9.96
C VAL A 336 -21.80 13.39 10.76
N LYS A 337 -22.92 13.87 10.19
CA LYS A 337 -24.25 13.75 10.80
C LYS A 337 -24.68 12.29 10.95
N LEU A 338 -24.44 11.47 9.93
CA LEU A 338 -24.80 10.05 9.94
C LEU A 338 -23.90 9.24 10.87
N GLU A 339 -22.59 9.50 10.92
CA GLU A 339 -21.67 8.90 11.88
C GLU A 339 -22.17 9.13 13.32
N SER A 340 -22.61 10.35 13.63
CA SER A 340 -23.16 10.65 14.95
C SER A 340 -24.42 9.84 15.29
N ARG A 341 -25.21 9.45 14.28
CA ARG A 341 -26.40 8.61 14.44
C ARG A 341 -26.09 7.11 14.57
N THR A 342 -24.88 6.69 14.23
CA THR A 342 -24.46 5.30 14.43
C THR A 342 -24.00 5.06 15.87
N LYS A 343 -23.79 6.12 16.66
CA LYS A 343 -23.45 6.01 18.08
C LYS A 343 -24.65 5.46 18.88
N ASN A 344 -24.36 4.71 19.94
CA ASN A 344 -25.35 4.19 20.90
C ASN A 344 -26.51 3.41 20.24
N ASN A 345 -26.17 2.28 19.62
CA ASN A 345 -27.15 1.38 19.00
C ASN A 345 -27.07 -0.04 19.60
N SER A 346 -28.04 -0.90 19.27
CA SER A 346 -28.18 -2.25 19.87
C SER A 346 -27.04 -3.21 19.54
N THR A 347 -26.28 -2.96 18.48
CA THR A 347 -25.24 -3.87 17.98
C THR A 347 -23.94 -3.85 18.77
N LYS A 348 -23.77 -2.85 19.65
CA LYS A 348 -22.52 -2.49 20.34
C LYS A 348 -21.38 -2.05 19.41
N LEU A 349 -21.64 -1.86 18.11
CA LEU A 349 -20.67 -1.34 17.15
C LEU A 349 -20.85 0.16 16.95
N ARG A 350 -19.74 0.92 17.02
CA ARG A 350 -19.66 2.26 16.44
C ARG A 350 -19.25 2.14 14.97
N ALA A 351 -19.95 2.82 14.07
CA ALA A 351 -19.47 2.93 12.69
C ALA A 351 -18.68 4.23 12.50
N VAL A 352 -17.50 4.13 11.90
CA VAL A 352 -16.63 5.23 11.49
C VAL A 352 -16.22 5.07 10.03
N CYS A 353 -15.70 6.16 9.44
CA CYS A 353 -15.27 6.18 8.06
C CYS A 353 -13.85 6.72 7.93
N ASP A 354 -13.09 6.14 7.01
CA ASP A 354 -11.70 6.50 6.74
C ASP A 354 -11.58 7.75 5.85
N LEU A 355 -11.76 8.93 6.45
CA LEU A 355 -11.79 10.20 5.71
C LEU A 355 -10.45 10.61 5.06
N GLU A 356 -9.34 9.93 5.38
CA GLU A 356 -8.03 10.20 4.76
C GLU A 356 -7.89 9.58 3.36
N GLY A 357 -8.86 8.77 2.92
CA GLY A 357 -8.77 8.12 1.61
C GLY A 357 -10.07 7.55 1.06
N LEU A 358 -11.21 7.92 1.67
CA LEU A 358 -12.52 7.51 1.23
C LEU A 358 -13.35 8.73 0.83
N ARG A 359 -13.98 8.64 -0.35
CA ARG A 359 -14.89 9.67 -0.85
C ARG A 359 -16.07 9.84 0.10
N SER A 360 -16.44 11.09 0.41
CA SER A 360 -17.52 11.42 1.34
C SER A 360 -18.88 10.86 0.91
N GLU A 361 -19.09 10.68 -0.39
CA GLU A 361 -20.27 10.00 -0.93
C GLU A 361 -20.34 8.54 -0.48
N LEU A 362 -19.22 7.82 -0.57
CA LEU A 362 -19.11 6.43 -0.14
C LEU A 362 -19.30 6.31 1.38
N CYS A 363 -18.71 7.21 2.18
CA CYS A 363 -18.98 7.27 3.61
C CYS A 363 -20.47 7.46 3.92
N THR A 364 -21.13 8.39 3.22
CA THR A 364 -22.56 8.64 3.38
C THR A 364 -23.39 7.40 3.08
N GLN A 365 -23.08 6.70 1.98
CA GLN A 365 -23.74 5.46 1.61
C GLN A 365 -23.52 4.38 2.66
N ALA A 366 -22.28 4.14 3.06
CA ALA A 366 -21.92 3.13 4.05
C ALA A 366 -22.63 3.36 5.40
N PHE A 367 -22.71 4.59 5.89
CA PHE A 367 -23.47 4.89 7.10
C PHE A 367 -24.97 4.66 6.93
N LYS A 368 -25.57 4.97 5.77
CA LYS A 368 -26.97 4.65 5.51
C LYS A 368 -27.22 3.14 5.52
N THR A 369 -26.34 2.37 4.88
CA THR A 369 -26.37 0.90 4.88
C THR A 369 -26.29 0.36 6.31
N PHE A 370 -25.33 0.84 7.13
CA PHE A 370 -25.23 0.43 8.53
C PHE A 370 -26.46 0.78 9.37
N ILE A 371 -27.01 1.99 9.21
CA ILE A 371 -28.23 2.40 9.92
C ILE A 371 -29.42 1.51 9.54
N ARG A 372 -29.54 1.11 8.26
CA ARG A 372 -30.57 0.14 7.84
C ARG A 372 -30.34 -1.23 8.48
N PHE A 373 -29.10 -1.71 8.48
CA PHE A 373 -28.72 -2.97 9.13
C PHE A 373 -29.16 -3.00 10.61
N VAL A 374 -28.79 -1.97 11.39
CA VAL A 374 -29.16 -1.83 12.81
C VAL A 374 -30.68 -1.84 13.01
N LYS A 375 -31.43 -1.15 12.14
CA LYS A 375 -32.90 -1.09 12.25
C LYS A 375 -33.55 -2.45 12.02
N ASN A 376 -33.00 -3.23 11.09
CA ASN A 376 -33.57 -4.52 10.66
C ASN A 376 -33.10 -5.70 11.51
N HIS A 377 -31.98 -5.58 12.22
CA HIS A 377 -31.36 -6.66 13.01
C HIS A 377 -31.09 -6.19 14.44
N ARG A 378 -32.15 -5.88 15.20
CA ARG A 378 -32.04 -5.32 16.55
C ARG A 378 -31.44 -6.28 17.57
N ASP A 379 -31.57 -7.58 17.30
CA ASP A 379 -31.05 -8.70 18.07
C ASP A 379 -29.58 -9.00 17.79
N TYR A 380 -29.02 -8.47 16.69
CA TYR A 380 -27.60 -8.61 16.42
C TYR A 380 -26.78 -7.94 17.51
N GLN A 381 -25.83 -8.70 18.08
CA GLN A 381 -24.78 -8.18 18.95
C GLN A 381 -23.44 -8.68 18.46
N VAL A 382 -22.47 -7.78 18.35
CA VAL A 382 -21.11 -8.19 18.00
C VAL A 382 -20.43 -8.90 19.17
N LYS A 383 -19.60 -9.88 18.85
CA LYS A 383 -18.74 -10.59 19.80
C LYS A 383 -17.59 -9.69 20.29
N PHE A 384 -17.19 -9.80 21.55
CA PHE A 384 -15.93 -9.23 22.04
C PHE A 384 -14.73 -9.84 21.26
N PRO A 385 -13.68 -9.06 20.90
CA PRO A 385 -13.34 -7.69 21.32
C PRO A 385 -13.81 -6.57 20.36
N TRP A 386 -14.69 -6.89 19.41
CA TRP A 386 -15.07 -5.93 18.38
C TRP A 386 -15.98 -4.83 18.93
N ASP A 387 -15.64 -3.57 18.66
CA ASP A 387 -16.41 -2.41 19.11
C ASP A 387 -16.68 -1.38 18.00
N THR A 388 -15.97 -1.51 16.88
CA THR A 388 -15.96 -0.50 15.83
C THR A 388 -15.98 -1.14 14.45
N ILE A 389 -16.82 -0.62 13.55
CA ILE A 389 -16.71 -0.83 12.10
C ILE A 389 -16.01 0.38 11.49
N MET A 390 -14.94 0.15 10.72
CA MET A 390 -14.30 1.16 9.88
C MET A 390 -14.63 0.87 8.42
N PHE A 391 -15.34 1.79 7.78
CA PHE A 391 -15.56 1.77 6.33
C PHE A 391 -14.34 2.33 5.60
N ILE A 392 -13.86 1.60 4.60
CA ILE A 392 -12.72 1.97 3.74
C ILE A 392 -13.09 1.84 2.25
N ASP A 393 -12.28 2.42 1.36
CA ASP A 393 -12.43 2.17 -0.08
C ASP A 393 -11.81 0.81 -0.43
N GLY A 394 -12.67 -0.22 -0.56
CA GLY A 394 -12.23 -1.58 -0.85
C GLY A 394 -11.59 -1.74 -2.23
N ASP A 395 -11.70 -0.75 -3.12
CA ASP A 395 -11.17 -0.78 -4.48
C ASP A 395 -9.79 -0.11 -4.62
N GLN A 396 -9.28 0.52 -3.55
CA GLN A 396 -7.98 1.21 -3.55
C GLN A 396 -6.92 0.41 -2.80
N LEU A 397 -5.81 0.07 -3.47
CA LEU A 397 -4.73 -0.75 -2.89
C LEU A 397 -4.15 -0.14 -1.62
N SER A 398 -3.97 1.18 -1.57
CA SER A 398 -3.44 1.87 -0.39
C SER A 398 -4.36 1.70 0.83
N ARG A 399 -5.68 1.80 0.64
CA ARG A 399 -6.66 1.67 1.73
C ARG A 399 -6.86 0.22 2.15
N VAL A 400 -6.83 -0.71 1.20
CA VAL A 400 -6.80 -2.15 1.50
C VAL A 400 -5.57 -2.49 2.33
N ASN A 401 -4.38 -2.10 1.90
CA ASN A 401 -3.14 -2.37 2.65
C ASN A 401 -3.13 -1.69 4.02
N PHE A 402 -3.70 -0.49 4.15
CA PHE A 402 -3.92 0.15 5.45
C PHE A 402 -4.80 -0.71 6.36
N ALA A 403 -5.97 -1.16 5.89
CA ALA A 403 -6.86 -1.99 6.69
C ALA A 403 -6.19 -3.32 7.11
N LEU A 404 -5.49 -3.96 6.18
CA LEU A 404 -4.77 -5.22 6.43
C LEU A 404 -3.57 -5.11 7.37
N ASN A 405 -3.02 -3.90 7.58
CA ASN A 405 -1.85 -3.68 8.45
C ASN A 405 -2.02 -2.68 9.63
N SER A 406 -3.16 -2.00 9.76
CA SER A 406 -3.60 -1.24 10.94
C SER A 406 -3.48 -1.97 12.30
N ASN A 407 -2.99 -1.26 13.31
CA ASN A 407 -2.90 -1.77 14.69
C ASN A 407 -4.27 -1.93 15.37
N SER A 408 -5.31 -1.23 14.89
CA SER A 408 -6.66 -1.27 15.47
C SER A 408 -7.45 -2.52 15.06
N ARG A 409 -6.94 -3.37 14.16
CA ARG A 409 -7.57 -4.64 13.72
C ARG A 409 -7.91 -5.62 14.84
N LYS A 410 -7.41 -5.41 16.05
CA LYS A 410 -7.77 -6.23 17.21
C LYS A 410 -9.14 -5.89 17.80
N THR A 411 -9.66 -4.70 17.53
CA THR A 411 -10.97 -4.23 18.01
C THR A 411 -11.85 -3.67 16.88
N TYR A 412 -11.27 -3.38 15.71
CA TYR A 412 -11.96 -2.81 14.55
C TYR A 412 -12.24 -3.88 13.49
N ILE A 413 -13.47 -3.89 13.00
CA ILE A 413 -13.91 -4.63 11.83
C ILE A 413 -13.79 -3.68 10.63
N TYR A 414 -12.96 -4.03 9.64
CA TYR A 414 -12.84 -3.23 8.41
C TYR A 414 -13.77 -3.78 7.34
N ILE A 415 -14.52 -2.88 6.68
CA ILE A 415 -15.52 -3.24 5.68
C ILE A 415 -15.40 -2.30 4.48
N ASP A 416 -15.58 -2.83 3.27
CA ASP A 416 -15.70 -2.00 2.07
C ASP A 416 -16.95 -1.10 2.16
N ALA A 417 -16.76 0.20 1.98
CA ALA A 417 -17.83 1.18 1.96
C ALA A 417 -18.85 0.95 0.82
N ASN A 418 -18.45 0.24 -0.25
CA ASN A 418 -19.34 -0.14 -1.35
C ASN A 418 -20.22 -1.36 -1.05
N SER A 419 -20.09 -1.98 0.13
CA SER A 419 -20.86 -3.18 0.48
C SER A 419 -22.37 -2.93 0.40
N THR A 420 -23.10 -3.80 -0.28
CA THR A 420 -24.57 -3.81 -0.27
C THR A 420 -25.13 -4.21 1.10
N ASP A 421 -26.44 -4.05 1.29
CA ASP A 421 -27.10 -4.47 2.54
C ASP A 421 -26.91 -5.98 2.81
N GLU A 422 -26.94 -6.82 1.76
CA GLU A 422 -26.73 -8.26 1.86
C GLU A 422 -25.25 -8.61 2.14
N GLU A 423 -24.31 -7.97 1.43
CA GLU A 423 -22.88 -8.16 1.66
C GLU A 423 -22.50 -7.76 3.10
N LEU A 424 -23.03 -6.65 3.59
CA LEU A 424 -22.82 -6.17 4.97
C LEU A 424 -23.36 -7.17 5.99
N LEU A 425 -24.61 -7.65 5.80
CA LEU A 425 -25.23 -8.63 6.68
C LEU A 425 -24.42 -9.92 6.75
N ASN A 426 -24.09 -10.48 5.59
CA ASN A 426 -23.34 -11.72 5.49
C ASN A 426 -21.96 -11.59 6.14
N PHE A 427 -21.28 -10.47 5.90
CA PHE A 427 -19.98 -10.21 6.51
C PHE A 427 -20.08 -10.07 8.05
N LEU A 428 -21.02 -9.28 8.55
CA LEU A 428 -21.20 -9.06 9.99
C LEU A 428 -21.65 -10.33 10.73
N ALA A 429 -22.38 -11.24 10.08
CA ALA A 429 -22.75 -12.53 10.67
C ALA A 429 -21.52 -13.33 11.18
N THR A 430 -20.34 -13.14 10.58
CA THR A 430 -19.09 -13.79 11.04
C THR A 430 -18.57 -13.26 12.38
N PHE A 431 -19.02 -12.07 12.79
CA PHE A 431 -18.62 -11.38 14.02
C PHE A 431 -19.71 -11.38 15.10
N GLN A 432 -20.85 -12.01 14.84
CA GLN A 432 -21.97 -12.08 15.78
C GLN A 432 -21.58 -12.89 17.02
N SER A 433 -22.02 -12.42 18.19
CA SER A 433 -21.96 -13.21 19.42
C SER A 433 -22.91 -14.40 19.27
N LYS A 434 -22.40 -15.62 19.44
CA LYS A 434 -23.26 -16.78 19.68
C LYS A 434 -23.72 -16.66 21.14
N ASN A 435 -25.02 -16.47 21.34
CA ASN A 435 -25.61 -16.55 22.67
C ASN A 435 -25.41 -17.95 23.26
#